data_AF-A0A8C6CI87-F1
#
_entry.id   AF-A0A8C6CI87-F1
#
_cell.length_a   1.000
_cell.length_b   1.000
_cell.length_c   1.000
_cell.angle_alpha   90.00
_cell.angle_beta   90.00
_cell.angle_gamma   90.00
#
_symmetry.space_group_name_H-M   'P 1'
#
loop_
_entity.id
_entity.type
_entity.pdbx_description
1 polymer ?
#
loop_
_entity_poly.entity_id
_entity_poly.type
_entity_poly.pdbx_seq_one_letter_code
_entity_poly.pdbx_strand_id
1 'polypeptide(L)'
;NVGFLLDSKLDWHFLDEGFTANDILDQKINEVSSSDDKDAFYVADLGDIPKKHLRWLDALPRVTPFYAVKCNDSRTIVRTLAAIGTGFDCAKITSVINPALDKYFPSDSGVRIIAEPGRYYVASAFTLAVNIIESSEQTFMYYVNDGVYGSFNCILYDHAHVKPLLQKRPKPDEKYYSSSIWGPTCASLDRIVERCNRMWAIGCSLRTWVLTLLLLLLPSMDSRVPPSTM
;
A
#
# COMPACT_ATOMS: atom_id res chain seq x y z
N ASN A 1 -11.61 1.84 14.83
CA ASN A 1 -10.48 1.31 15.62
C ASN A 1 -9.36 0.95 14.67
N VAL A 2 -8.34 1.79 14.64
CA VAL A 2 -7.22 1.83 13.68
C VAL A 2 -5.91 1.66 14.45
N GLY A 3 -4.89 0.97 13.95
CA GLY A 3 -3.59 0.78 14.64
C GLY A 3 -2.40 0.61 13.70
N PHE A 4 -1.21 1.08 14.10
CA PHE A 4 -0.01 1.28 13.25
C PHE A 4 1.07 0.19 13.43
N LEU A 5 2.11 0.13 12.56
CA LEU A 5 3.27 -0.79 12.68
C LEU A 5 4.61 -0.04 12.61
N LEU A 6 5.40 -0.03 13.70
CA LEU A 6 6.85 0.10 13.62
C LEU A 6 7.55 -1.12 14.20
N ASP A 7 8.79 -1.30 13.75
CA ASP A 7 9.59 -2.50 13.86
C ASP A 7 9.73 -3.10 15.28
N SER A 8 9.76 -4.43 15.36
CA SER A 8 9.98 -5.36 16.49
C SER A 8 9.29 -5.15 17.87
N LYS A 9 8.69 -3.99 18.17
CA LYS A 9 7.80 -3.73 19.32
C LYS A 9 6.50 -3.08 18.84
N LEU A 10 5.38 -3.75 19.07
CA LEU A 10 4.05 -3.31 18.65
C LEU A 10 3.55 -2.16 19.54
N ASP A 11 3.66 -0.92 19.05
CA ASP A 11 3.06 0.25 19.69
C ASP A 11 1.66 0.55 19.10
N TRP A 12 0.67 0.54 19.98
CA TRP A 12 -0.74 0.74 19.64
C TRP A 12 -1.21 2.12 20.10
N HIS A 13 -1.83 2.86 19.18
CA HIS A 13 -2.46 4.14 19.47
C HIS A 13 -3.89 4.13 18.96
N PHE A 14 -4.84 4.43 19.84
CA PHE A 14 -6.20 4.76 19.42
C PHE A 14 -6.20 6.19 18.86
N LEU A 15 -6.85 6.39 17.73
CA LEU A 15 -7.05 7.73 17.17
C LEU A 15 -8.21 8.42 17.88
N ASP A 16 -7.97 9.64 18.33
CA ASP A 16 -9.03 10.53 18.78
C ASP A 16 -9.97 10.89 17.62
N GLU A 17 -11.19 11.33 17.93
CA GLU A 17 -12.14 11.77 16.90
C GLU A 17 -11.54 12.88 16.02
N GLY A 18 -11.67 12.70 14.70
CA GLY A 18 -11.14 13.64 13.71
C GLY A 18 -9.70 13.39 13.27
N PHE A 19 -8.95 12.53 13.96
CA PHE A 19 -7.60 12.13 13.53
C PHE A 19 -7.63 10.92 12.57
N THR A 20 -6.68 10.91 11.65
CA THR A 20 -6.53 9.88 10.61
C THR A 20 -5.14 9.25 10.66
N ALA A 21 -4.98 8.14 9.92
CA ALA A 21 -3.68 7.51 9.74
C ALA A 21 -2.62 8.45 9.12
N ASN A 22 -3.05 9.39 8.27
CA ASN A 22 -2.15 10.38 7.68
C ASN A 22 -1.68 11.41 8.72
N ASP A 23 -2.53 11.77 9.69
CA ASP A 23 -2.13 12.71 10.75
C ASP A 23 -1.04 12.10 11.65
N ILE A 24 -1.14 10.80 11.94
CA ILE A 24 -0.10 10.07 12.68
C ILE A 24 1.18 9.92 11.87
N LEU A 25 1.05 9.66 10.57
CA LEU A 25 2.19 9.66 9.65
C LEU A 25 2.91 11.01 9.71
N ASP A 26 2.18 12.11 9.58
CA ASP A 26 2.73 13.47 9.65
C ASP A 26 3.36 13.78 11.00
N GLN A 27 2.71 13.40 12.10
CA GLN A 27 3.24 13.55 13.44
C GLN A 27 4.58 12.82 13.59
N LYS A 28 4.64 11.54 13.20
CA LYS A 28 5.84 10.73 13.33
C LYS A 28 6.99 11.24 12.45
N ILE A 29 6.68 11.69 11.24
CA ILE A 29 7.66 12.36 10.35
C ILE A 29 8.22 13.61 11.03
N ASN A 30 7.37 14.43 11.65
CA ASN A 30 7.79 15.64 12.33
C ASN A 30 8.64 15.33 13.58
N GLU A 31 8.31 14.30 14.35
CA GLU A 31 9.09 13.84 15.51
C GLU A 31 10.50 13.39 15.11
N VAL A 32 10.64 12.61 14.03
CA VAL A 32 11.95 12.14 13.57
C VAL A 32 12.70 13.16 12.71
N SER A 33 12.08 14.30 12.37
CA SER A 33 12.70 15.30 11.49
C SER A 33 14.00 15.89 12.04
N SER A 34 14.10 16.00 13.37
CA SER A 34 15.26 16.45 14.13
C SER A 34 16.17 15.32 14.62
N SER A 35 15.79 14.06 14.40
CA SER A 35 16.57 12.88 14.74
C SER A 35 17.57 12.55 13.61
N ASP A 36 18.71 11.98 13.97
CA ASP A 36 19.63 11.37 13.00
C ASP A 36 19.17 9.96 12.58
N ASP A 37 18.34 9.32 13.41
CA ASP A 37 17.67 8.05 13.11
C ASP A 37 16.37 8.32 12.34
N LYS A 38 16.45 8.10 11.02
CA LYS A 38 15.38 8.32 10.04
C LYS A 38 15.05 7.03 9.30
N ASP A 39 15.06 5.91 10.00
CA ASP A 39 14.71 4.62 9.41
C ASP A 39 13.32 4.62 8.76
N ALA A 40 13.18 3.82 7.71
CA ALA A 40 11.91 3.64 7.02
C ALA A 40 10.89 3.01 7.98
N PHE A 41 9.62 3.41 7.87
CA PHE A 41 8.60 2.92 8.78
C PHE A 41 7.22 2.79 8.14
N TYR A 42 6.38 1.97 8.76
CA TYR A 42 5.00 1.78 8.33
C TYR A 42 4.02 2.53 9.23
N VAL A 43 2.91 2.93 8.61
CA VAL A 43 1.72 3.42 9.28
C VAL A 43 0.62 2.51 8.80
N ALA A 44 0.13 1.66 9.70
CA ALA A 44 -0.97 0.75 9.40
C ALA A 44 -2.31 1.36 9.83
N ASP A 45 -3.37 1.19 9.04
CA ASP A 45 -4.74 1.50 9.41
C ASP A 45 -5.54 0.22 9.64
N LEU A 46 -5.52 -0.33 10.87
CA LEU A 46 -6.32 -1.53 11.17
C LEU A 46 -7.83 -1.34 11.09
N GLY A 47 -8.37 -0.12 11.06
CA GLY A 47 -9.81 0.12 10.95
C GLY A 47 -10.28 0.09 9.50
N ASP A 48 -9.36 0.17 8.55
CA ASP A 48 -9.60 -0.12 7.14
C ASP A 48 -9.99 -1.59 6.91
N ILE A 49 -9.42 -2.52 7.69
CA ILE A 49 -9.69 -3.96 7.58
C ILE A 49 -11.16 -4.33 7.85
N PRO A 50 -11.78 -3.96 8.99
CA PRO A 50 -13.19 -4.24 9.24
C PRO A 50 -14.11 -3.48 8.27
N LYS A 51 -13.76 -2.25 7.83
CA LYS A 51 -14.52 -1.54 6.79
C LYS A 51 -14.58 -2.35 5.49
N LYS A 52 -13.45 -2.94 5.09
CA LYS A 52 -13.39 -3.84 3.94
C LYS A 52 -14.12 -5.16 4.16
N HIS A 53 -14.11 -5.67 5.38
CA HIS A 53 -14.87 -6.86 5.72
C HIS A 53 -16.38 -6.61 5.53
N LEU A 54 -16.90 -5.51 6.07
CA LEU A 54 -18.30 -5.11 5.86
C LEU A 54 -18.63 -4.94 4.37
N ARG A 55 -17.78 -4.21 3.63
CA ARG A 55 -17.95 -4.04 2.18
C ARG A 55 -17.93 -5.36 1.42
N TRP A 56 -17.16 -6.35 1.88
CA TRP A 56 -17.13 -7.68 1.28
C TRP A 56 -18.47 -8.39 1.50
N LEU A 57 -18.98 -8.40 2.73
CA LEU A 57 -20.25 -9.04 3.06
C LEU A 57 -21.41 -8.40 2.28
N ASP A 58 -21.40 -7.07 2.12
CA ASP A 58 -22.42 -6.35 1.35
C ASP A 58 -22.33 -6.68 -0.16
N ALA A 59 -21.11 -6.76 -0.70
CA ALA A 59 -20.90 -6.98 -2.14
C ALA A 59 -20.98 -8.45 -2.57
N LEU A 60 -20.61 -9.38 -1.67
CA LEU A 60 -20.52 -10.82 -1.91
C LEU A 60 -21.21 -11.59 -0.77
N PRO A 61 -22.52 -11.40 -0.54
CA PRO A 61 -23.22 -11.96 0.61
C PRO A 61 -23.24 -13.50 0.63
N ARG A 62 -23.03 -14.14 -0.52
CA ARG A 62 -22.99 -15.60 -0.68
C ARG A 62 -21.59 -16.20 -0.54
N VAL A 63 -20.54 -15.38 -0.39
CA VAL A 63 -19.14 -15.81 -0.44
C VAL A 63 -18.45 -15.55 0.89
N THR A 64 -18.13 -16.62 1.61
CA THR A 64 -17.37 -16.51 2.87
C THR A 64 -15.90 -16.20 2.58
N PRO A 65 -15.32 -15.12 3.14
CA PRO A 65 -13.91 -14.78 2.93
C PRO A 65 -12.98 -15.60 3.84
N PHE A 66 -11.93 -16.14 3.24
CA PHE A 66 -10.81 -16.79 3.90
C PHE A 66 -9.52 -16.01 3.59
N TYR A 67 -8.90 -15.37 4.57
CA TYR A 67 -7.75 -14.50 4.34
C TYR A 67 -6.49 -15.28 3.92
N ALA A 68 -5.84 -14.83 2.85
CA ALA A 68 -4.57 -15.39 2.39
C ALA A 68 -3.40 -14.87 3.21
N VAL A 69 -3.04 -15.59 4.28
CA VAL A 69 -1.97 -15.24 5.24
C VAL A 69 -0.64 -14.89 4.56
N LYS A 70 -0.30 -15.57 3.45
CA LYS A 70 0.88 -15.28 2.63
C LYS A 70 0.97 -13.84 2.10
N CYS A 71 -0.13 -13.08 2.10
CA CYS A 71 -0.11 -11.67 1.67
C CYS A 71 0.45 -10.73 2.74
N ASN A 72 0.18 -11.00 4.01
CA ASN A 72 0.76 -10.30 5.17
C ASN A 72 0.43 -11.14 6.41
N ASP A 73 1.45 -11.74 7.00
CA ASP A 73 1.36 -12.68 8.13
C ASP A 73 1.59 -12.00 9.48
N SER A 74 1.60 -10.65 9.52
CA SER A 74 1.67 -9.88 10.76
C SER A 74 0.62 -10.39 11.74
N ARG A 75 1.08 -10.79 12.92
CA ARG A 75 0.23 -11.36 13.98
C ARG A 75 -0.96 -10.45 14.30
N THR A 76 -0.77 -9.13 14.19
CA THR A 76 -1.83 -8.14 14.39
C THR A 76 -2.91 -8.24 13.33
N ILE A 77 -2.55 -8.30 12.06
CA ILE A 77 -3.49 -8.50 10.94
C ILE A 77 -4.27 -9.79 11.13
N VAL A 78 -3.56 -10.90 11.39
CA VAL A 78 -4.18 -12.22 11.59
C VAL A 78 -5.13 -12.22 12.79
N ARG A 79 -4.76 -11.57 13.91
CA ARG A 79 -5.64 -11.42 15.09
C ARG A 79 -6.87 -10.57 14.80
N THR A 80 -6.72 -9.44 14.13
CA THR A 80 -7.85 -8.58 13.75
C THR A 80 -8.82 -9.32 12.84
N LEU A 81 -8.31 -10.04 11.84
CA LEU A 81 -9.11 -10.85 10.91
C LEU A 81 -9.80 -12.04 11.61
N ALA A 82 -9.09 -12.73 12.51
CA ALA A 82 -9.67 -13.78 13.33
C ALA A 82 -10.82 -13.26 14.21
N ALA A 83 -10.65 -12.09 14.84
CA ALA A 83 -11.65 -11.49 15.72
C ALA A 83 -12.93 -11.06 14.99
N ILE A 84 -12.83 -10.72 13.69
CA ILE A 84 -13.99 -10.38 12.85
C ILE A 84 -14.59 -11.60 12.11
N GLY A 85 -14.08 -12.81 12.36
CA GLY A 85 -14.69 -14.07 11.90
C GLY A 85 -14.32 -14.52 10.48
N THR A 86 -13.24 -14.03 9.88
CA THR A 86 -12.75 -14.58 8.60
C THR A 86 -12.10 -15.95 8.79
N GLY A 87 -12.24 -16.86 7.81
CA GLY A 87 -11.38 -18.05 7.70
C GLY A 87 -9.96 -17.69 7.18
N PHE A 88 -9.09 -18.69 6.92
CA PHE A 88 -7.75 -18.48 6.34
C PHE A 88 -7.49 -19.45 5.17
N ASP A 89 -7.19 -18.94 3.97
CA ASP A 89 -6.99 -19.74 2.73
C ASP A 89 -6.41 -18.89 1.54
N CYS A 90 -5.99 -19.48 0.41
CA CYS A 90 -4.96 -18.99 -0.54
C CYS A 90 -5.30 -18.51 -2.01
N ALA A 91 -5.82 -17.28 -2.25
CA ALA A 91 -6.00 -16.51 -3.55
C ALA A 91 -7.21 -16.82 -4.51
N LYS A 92 -7.73 -15.98 -5.44
CA LYS A 92 -8.03 -14.53 -5.67
C LYS A 92 -9.10 -14.41 -6.83
N ILE A 93 -9.87 -13.29 -6.91
CA ILE A 93 -10.84 -12.77 -7.94
C ILE A 93 -12.25 -12.55 -7.33
N THR A 94 -12.97 -11.47 -7.67
CA THR A 94 -14.31 -11.15 -7.10
C THR A 94 -15.29 -10.45 -8.04
N SER A 95 -14.84 -9.57 -8.93
CA SER A 95 -15.76 -8.72 -9.72
C SER A 95 -16.48 -9.45 -10.86
N VAL A 96 -15.94 -10.56 -11.33
CA VAL A 96 -16.56 -11.43 -12.35
C VAL A 96 -17.48 -12.47 -11.71
N ILE A 97 -17.40 -12.62 -10.39
CA ILE A 97 -17.86 -13.83 -9.71
C ILE A 97 -19.37 -13.81 -9.52
N ASN A 98 -20.00 -12.72 -9.07
CA ASN A 98 -21.43 -12.73 -8.77
C ASN A 98 -22.33 -13.20 -9.93
N PRO A 99 -22.22 -12.65 -11.16
CA PRO A 99 -23.04 -13.13 -12.27
C PRO A 99 -22.74 -14.59 -12.64
N ALA A 100 -21.49 -15.03 -12.47
CA ALA A 100 -21.09 -16.41 -12.73
C ALA A 100 -21.62 -17.37 -11.63
N LEU A 101 -21.60 -16.95 -10.36
CA LEU A 101 -22.15 -17.73 -9.25
C LEU A 101 -23.65 -17.90 -9.42
N ASP A 102 -24.39 -16.85 -9.74
CA ASP A 102 -25.85 -16.97 -9.91
C ASP A 102 -26.21 -17.87 -11.11
N LYS A 103 -25.40 -17.86 -12.17
CA LYS A 103 -25.61 -18.71 -13.35
C LYS A 103 -25.25 -20.18 -13.11
N TYR A 104 -24.10 -20.47 -12.50
CA TYR A 104 -23.54 -21.83 -12.41
C TYR A 104 -23.79 -22.50 -11.06
N PHE A 105 -23.98 -21.71 -10.00
CA PHE A 105 -24.19 -22.15 -8.62
C PHE A 105 -25.32 -21.34 -7.96
N PRO A 106 -26.59 -21.48 -8.40
CA PRO A 106 -27.72 -20.76 -7.80
C PRO A 106 -27.89 -21.11 -6.31
N SER A 107 -28.63 -20.29 -5.56
CA SER A 107 -28.72 -20.40 -4.09
C SER A 107 -29.33 -21.71 -3.60
N ASP A 108 -30.13 -22.38 -4.44
CA ASP A 108 -30.75 -23.68 -4.20
C ASP A 108 -29.86 -24.88 -4.56
N SER A 109 -28.67 -24.64 -5.14
CA SER A 109 -27.72 -25.72 -5.50
C SER A 109 -27.13 -26.47 -4.31
N GLY A 110 -27.29 -25.95 -3.08
CA GLY A 110 -26.68 -26.51 -1.87
C GLY A 110 -25.16 -26.33 -1.79
N VAL A 111 -24.55 -25.61 -2.73
CA VAL A 111 -23.10 -25.38 -2.77
C VAL A 111 -22.71 -24.22 -1.85
N ARG A 112 -21.73 -24.46 -0.96
CA ARG A 112 -21.10 -23.41 -0.15
C ARG A 112 -19.96 -22.78 -0.94
N ILE A 113 -20.00 -21.45 -1.11
CA ILE A 113 -19.01 -20.71 -1.89
C ILE A 113 -18.07 -19.99 -0.93
N ILE A 114 -16.76 -20.21 -1.10
CA ILE A 114 -15.70 -19.52 -0.36
C ILE A 114 -14.79 -18.80 -1.34
N ALA A 115 -14.07 -17.79 -0.86
CA ALA A 115 -13.02 -17.15 -1.63
C ALA A 115 -11.90 -16.66 -0.74
N GLU A 116 -10.76 -16.34 -1.35
CA GLU A 116 -9.49 -16.27 -0.64
C GLU A 116 -8.81 -14.89 -0.78
N PRO A 117 -9.45 -13.81 -0.28
CA PRO A 117 -8.92 -12.46 -0.40
C PRO A 117 -7.69 -12.24 0.48
N GLY A 118 -6.53 -12.02 -0.14
CA GLY A 118 -5.33 -11.52 0.54
C GLY A 118 -5.22 -9.99 0.45
N ARG A 119 -4.60 -9.50 -0.64
CA ARG A 119 -4.38 -8.07 -0.91
C ARG A 119 -5.62 -7.18 -0.76
N TYR A 120 -6.82 -7.71 -1.00
CA TYR A 120 -8.07 -6.97 -0.78
C TYR A 120 -8.11 -6.39 0.64
N TYR A 121 -7.86 -7.19 1.68
CA TYR A 121 -7.97 -6.76 3.07
C TYR A 121 -6.90 -5.78 3.52
N VAL A 122 -5.66 -5.95 3.04
CA VAL A 122 -4.50 -5.33 3.67
C VAL A 122 -3.83 -4.25 2.84
N ALA A 123 -4.01 -4.22 1.51
CA ALA A 123 -3.17 -3.39 0.65
C ALA A 123 -3.22 -1.88 0.96
N SER A 124 -4.39 -1.31 1.22
CA SER A 124 -4.51 0.11 1.59
C SER A 124 -4.47 0.37 3.10
N ALA A 125 -4.38 -0.69 3.90
CA ALA A 125 -4.23 -0.58 5.33
C ALA A 125 -2.77 -0.29 5.71
N PHE A 126 -1.85 -0.17 4.76
CA PHE A 126 -0.44 0.11 5.03
C PHE A 126 0.05 1.27 4.18
N THR A 127 0.75 2.16 4.85
CA THR A 127 1.39 3.31 4.25
C THR A 127 2.86 3.27 4.65
N LEU A 128 3.75 3.10 3.67
CA LEU A 128 5.21 3.08 3.90
C LEU A 128 5.77 4.49 3.78
N ALA A 129 6.59 4.86 4.76
CA ALA A 129 7.40 6.04 4.80
C ALA A 129 8.89 5.70 4.58
N VAL A 130 9.52 6.26 3.54
CA VAL A 130 10.97 6.10 3.29
C VAL A 130 11.66 7.44 3.19
N ASN A 131 12.86 7.56 3.75
CA ASN A 131 13.63 8.81 3.73
C ASN A 131 14.62 8.83 2.57
N ILE A 132 14.80 10.00 1.96
CA ILE A 132 15.89 10.24 1.00
C ILE A 132 17.21 10.30 1.79
N ILE A 133 18.13 9.41 1.46
CA ILE A 133 19.47 9.32 2.08
C ILE A 133 20.55 9.96 1.22
N GLU A 134 20.35 9.99 -0.10
CA GLU A 134 21.27 10.61 -1.05
C GLU A 134 20.51 11.17 -2.25
N SER A 135 21.01 12.27 -2.82
CA SER A 135 20.41 12.87 -4.01
C SER A 135 21.46 13.52 -4.92
N SER A 136 21.24 13.43 -6.23
CA SER A 136 22.02 14.15 -7.23
C SER A 136 21.13 15.18 -7.92
N GLU A 137 21.44 16.47 -7.73
CA GLU A 137 20.73 17.58 -8.39
C GLU A 137 21.06 17.66 -9.89
N GLN A 138 22.19 17.10 -10.34
CA GLN A 138 22.56 17.09 -11.76
C GLN A 138 21.74 16.08 -12.57
N THR A 139 21.45 14.93 -11.97
CA THR A 139 20.75 13.82 -12.65
C THR A 139 19.33 13.59 -12.16
N PHE A 140 18.88 14.34 -11.14
CA PHE A 140 17.58 14.18 -10.48
C PHE A 140 17.33 12.74 -10.01
N MET A 141 18.37 12.13 -9.44
CA MET A 141 18.34 10.79 -8.86
C MET A 141 18.23 10.91 -7.35
N TYR A 142 17.30 10.15 -6.78
CA TYR A 142 17.05 10.11 -5.33
C TYR A 142 17.19 8.68 -4.83
N TYR A 143 18.02 8.49 -3.82
CA TYR A 143 18.21 7.21 -3.13
C TYR A 143 17.48 7.26 -1.80
N VAL A 144 16.72 6.21 -1.49
CA VAL A 144 15.99 6.08 -0.23
C VAL A 144 16.45 4.87 0.57
N ASN A 145 16.12 4.85 1.86
CA ASN A 145 16.57 3.82 2.79
C ASN A 145 15.80 2.49 2.75
N ASP A 146 14.94 2.27 1.76
CA ASP A 146 14.29 0.98 1.50
C ASP A 146 14.16 0.76 -0.02
N GLY A 147 14.20 -0.47 -0.49
CA GLY A 147 14.42 -0.78 -1.90
C GLY A 147 13.69 -2.03 -2.39
N VAL A 148 14.03 -2.49 -3.59
CA VAL A 148 13.43 -3.67 -4.22
C VAL A 148 13.77 -4.96 -3.48
N TYR A 149 14.83 -4.95 -2.68
CA TYR A 149 15.20 -6.07 -1.80
C TYR A 149 14.50 -6.04 -0.44
N GLY A 150 13.82 -4.94 -0.12
CA GLY A 150 12.98 -4.77 1.07
C GLY A 150 11.52 -4.67 0.68
N SER A 151 10.86 -3.57 1.05
CA SER A 151 9.42 -3.40 0.84
C SER A 151 8.98 -3.33 -0.62
N PHE A 152 9.88 -2.89 -1.52
CA PHE A 152 9.56 -2.74 -2.94
C PHE A 152 9.79 -4.01 -3.77
N ASN A 153 10.03 -5.16 -3.13
CA ASN A 153 10.11 -6.45 -3.83
C ASN A 153 8.84 -6.77 -4.65
N CYS A 154 7.71 -6.18 -4.26
CA CYS A 154 6.45 -6.26 -4.97
C CYS A 154 6.53 -5.77 -6.43
N ILE A 155 7.48 -4.91 -6.79
CA ILE A 155 7.72 -4.49 -8.17
C ILE A 155 8.21 -5.69 -9.01
N LEU A 156 9.10 -6.50 -8.44
CA LEU A 156 9.70 -7.65 -9.12
C LEU A 156 8.77 -8.88 -9.11
N TYR A 157 8.19 -9.22 -7.96
CA TYR A 157 7.44 -10.47 -7.78
C TYR A 157 5.93 -10.34 -8.01
N ASP A 158 5.36 -9.16 -7.76
CA ASP A 158 3.92 -8.91 -7.86
C ASP A 158 3.56 -8.01 -9.05
N HIS A 159 4.56 -7.56 -9.82
CA HIS A 159 4.43 -6.57 -10.90
C HIS A 159 3.68 -5.30 -10.45
N ALA A 160 3.94 -4.87 -9.22
CA ALA A 160 3.29 -3.72 -8.62
C ALA A 160 3.70 -2.41 -9.29
N HIS A 161 2.73 -1.54 -9.53
CA HIS A 161 2.98 -0.14 -9.87
C HIS A 161 2.90 0.71 -8.61
N VAL A 162 4.04 1.22 -8.16
CA VAL A 162 4.11 2.09 -6.99
C VAL A 162 4.05 3.56 -7.39
N LYS A 163 3.37 4.39 -6.59
CA LYS A 163 3.24 5.83 -6.85
C LYS A 163 3.87 6.61 -5.70
N PRO A 164 4.98 7.32 -5.94
CA PRO A 164 5.56 8.18 -4.93
C PRO A 164 4.64 9.36 -4.65
N LEU A 165 4.36 9.60 -3.36
CA LEU A 165 3.69 10.79 -2.87
C LEU A 165 4.64 11.59 -2.00
N LEU A 166 4.62 12.91 -2.17
CA LEU A 166 5.35 13.84 -1.32
C LEU A 166 4.52 14.10 -0.07
N GLN A 167 5.17 14.08 1.09
CA GLN A 167 4.50 14.39 2.34
C GLN A 167 4.07 15.86 2.42
N LYS A 168 4.98 16.82 2.16
CA LYS A 168 4.56 18.23 2.03
C LYS A 168 3.96 18.51 0.67
N ARG A 169 2.84 19.24 0.70
CA ARG A 169 2.21 19.76 -0.51
C ARG A 169 3.18 20.72 -1.20
N PRO A 170 3.42 20.53 -2.50
CA PRO A 170 4.23 21.47 -3.28
C PRO A 170 3.55 22.83 -3.30
N LYS A 171 4.35 23.90 -3.35
CA LYS A 171 3.78 25.25 -3.51
C LYS A 171 3.29 25.43 -4.95
N PRO A 172 2.30 26.30 -5.21
CA PRO A 172 1.70 26.45 -6.54
C PRO A 172 2.69 26.76 -7.67
N ASP A 173 3.74 27.54 -7.39
CA ASP A 173 4.71 28.00 -8.39
C ASP A 173 5.92 27.07 -8.53
N GLU A 174 5.85 25.89 -7.93
CA GLU A 174 6.95 24.95 -7.92
C GLU A 174 7.08 24.18 -9.27
N LYS A 175 8.18 24.42 -10.00
CA LYS A 175 8.72 23.59 -11.10
C LYS A 175 8.97 22.11 -10.73
N TYR A 176 8.55 21.23 -11.63
CA TYR A 176 8.83 19.79 -11.58
C TYR A 176 9.86 19.36 -12.61
N TYR A 177 10.54 18.26 -12.31
CA TYR A 177 11.61 17.69 -13.09
C TYR A 177 11.40 16.19 -13.24
N SER A 178 11.96 15.66 -14.32
CA SER A 178 11.95 14.24 -14.59
C SER A 178 12.99 13.58 -13.67
N SER A 179 12.54 12.74 -12.77
CA SER A 179 13.37 12.17 -11.71
C SER A 179 13.25 10.65 -11.65
N SER A 180 14.24 10.02 -11.00
CA SER A 180 14.24 8.58 -10.72
C SER A 180 14.48 8.32 -9.23
N ILE A 181 13.91 7.21 -8.73
CA ILE A 181 13.97 6.83 -7.32
C ILE A 181 14.59 5.44 -7.22
N TRP A 182 15.57 5.32 -6.33
CA TRP A 182 16.43 4.16 -6.15
C TRP A 182 16.40 3.73 -4.69
N GLY A 183 16.56 2.44 -4.45
CA GLY A 183 16.76 1.91 -3.10
C GLY A 183 18.20 2.14 -2.61
N PRO A 184 18.54 1.63 -1.42
CA PRO A 184 19.79 1.94 -0.75
C PRO A 184 20.98 1.12 -1.26
N THR A 185 20.75 0.09 -2.09
CA THR A 185 21.83 -0.80 -2.53
C THR A 185 22.53 -0.24 -3.76
N CYS A 186 23.81 -0.60 -3.95
CA CYS A 186 24.56 -0.25 -5.15
C CYS A 186 24.16 -1.07 -6.39
N ALA A 187 23.08 -1.85 -6.32
CA ALA A 187 22.64 -2.69 -7.43
C ALA A 187 21.84 -1.87 -8.45
N SER A 188 22.14 -1.99 -9.73
CA SER A 188 21.39 -1.32 -10.80
C SER A 188 19.93 -1.75 -10.91
N LEU A 189 19.58 -2.90 -10.33
CA LEU A 189 18.21 -3.41 -10.24
C LEU A 189 17.42 -2.79 -9.08
N ASP A 190 18.08 -2.10 -8.14
CA ASP A 190 17.43 -1.47 -6.99
C ASP A 190 16.82 -0.11 -7.35
N ARG A 191 15.99 -0.14 -8.39
CA ARG A 191 15.32 1.03 -8.95
C ARG A 191 13.82 0.88 -8.71
N ILE A 192 13.27 1.81 -7.92
CA ILE A 192 11.86 1.80 -7.50
C ILE A 192 11.00 2.52 -8.55
N VAL A 193 11.49 3.66 -9.04
CA VAL A 193 10.80 4.45 -10.08
C VAL A 193 11.81 4.86 -11.14
N GLU A 194 11.60 4.37 -12.37
CA GLU A 194 12.46 4.73 -13.51
C GLU A 194 12.30 6.19 -13.92
N ARG A 195 11.06 6.69 -13.95
CA ARG A 195 10.78 8.08 -14.33
C ARG A 195 9.49 8.59 -13.70
N CYS A 196 9.56 9.71 -12.99
CA CYS A 196 8.40 10.48 -12.56
C CYS A 196 8.61 11.98 -12.82
N ASN A 197 7.59 12.66 -13.36
CA ASN A 197 7.62 14.10 -13.62
C ASN A 197 7.04 14.91 -12.44
N ARG A 198 7.05 14.33 -11.23
CA ARG A 198 6.37 14.91 -10.05
C ARG A 198 7.34 15.21 -8.91
N MET A 199 8.64 15.23 -9.18
CA MET A 199 9.68 15.56 -8.19
C MET A 199 10.36 16.89 -8.55
N TRP A 200 10.80 17.61 -7.52
CA TRP A 200 11.36 18.98 -7.55
C TRP A 200 12.84 19.02 -7.98
N ALA A 201 13.45 20.18 -8.32
CA ALA A 201 14.90 20.28 -8.60
C ALA A 201 15.73 21.27 -7.76
N ILE A 202 15.19 22.23 -7.03
CA ILE A 202 16.04 23.35 -6.56
C ILE A 202 15.84 23.63 -5.07
N GLY A 203 16.71 23.05 -4.23
CA GLY A 203 16.73 23.30 -2.78
C GLY A 203 16.55 22.06 -1.89
N CYS A 204 16.85 20.86 -2.40
CA CYS A 204 16.80 19.63 -1.63
C CYS A 204 17.94 19.60 -0.60
N SER A 205 17.72 20.23 0.56
CA SER A 205 18.48 19.88 1.75
C SER A 205 18.25 18.40 2.06
N LEU A 206 19.32 17.64 2.28
CA LEU A 206 19.34 16.22 2.73
C LEU A 206 18.46 15.93 3.97
N ARG A 207 17.83 16.95 4.57
CA ARG A 207 17.08 16.88 5.81
C ARG A 207 15.58 16.68 5.63
N THR A 208 15.05 16.65 4.42
CA THR A 208 13.60 16.58 4.25
C THR A 208 13.24 15.61 3.13
N TRP A 209 12.58 14.49 3.49
CA TRP A 209 11.26 14.07 3.01
C TRP A 209 11.13 12.55 3.08
N VAL A 210 9.97 12.16 3.61
CA VAL A 210 9.43 10.82 3.50
C VAL A 210 8.64 10.72 2.19
N LEU A 211 9.00 9.77 1.33
CA LEU A 211 8.11 9.36 0.25
C LEU A 211 7.08 8.41 0.82
N THR A 212 5.82 8.79 0.70
CA THR A 212 4.70 7.92 1.01
C THR A 212 4.35 7.15 -0.25
N LEU A 213 4.80 5.90 -0.33
CA LEU A 213 4.41 5.05 -1.46
C LEU A 213 3.11 4.34 -1.09
N LEU A 214 2.00 4.95 -1.53
CA LEU A 214 0.74 4.23 -1.58
C LEU A 214 0.92 3.14 -2.65
N LEU A 215 0.84 1.88 -2.22
CA LEU A 215 0.68 0.74 -3.11
C LEU A 215 -0.69 0.83 -3.79
N LEU A 216 -0.83 1.75 -4.73
CA LEU A 216 -1.98 1.85 -5.62
C LEU A 216 -1.85 0.76 -6.68
N LEU A 217 -2.18 -0.47 -6.28
CA LEU A 217 -2.47 -1.54 -7.22
C LEU A 217 -3.84 -1.29 -7.87
N LEU A 218 -3.96 -0.22 -8.64
CA LEU A 218 -4.99 -0.19 -9.67
C LEU A 218 -4.55 -1.17 -10.76
N PRO A 219 -5.42 -2.07 -11.24
CA PRO A 219 -5.14 -2.75 -12.49
C PRO A 219 -4.89 -1.67 -13.54
N SER A 220 -3.84 -1.81 -14.34
CA SER A 220 -3.70 -0.99 -15.54
C SER A 220 -4.96 -1.24 -16.37
N MET A 221 -5.86 -0.28 -16.39
CA MET A 221 -6.82 -0.18 -17.48
C MET A 221 -5.98 0.18 -18.71
N ASP A 222 -5.44 -0.82 -19.40
CA ASP A 222 -4.91 -0.62 -20.74
C ASP A 222 -6.11 -0.25 -21.62
N SER A 223 -6.17 1.01 -22.03
CA SER A 223 -7.22 1.57 -22.88
C SER A 223 -7.15 1.07 -24.33
N ARG A 224 -6.71 -0.18 -24.55
CA ARG A 224 -6.50 -0.79 -25.87
C ARG A 224 -7.31 -2.07 -26.10
N VAL A 225 -8.49 -2.18 -25.47
CA VAL A 225 -9.51 -3.15 -25.92
C VAL A 225 -10.58 -2.36 -26.68
N PRO A 226 -10.62 -2.41 -28.02
CA PRO A 226 -11.72 -1.81 -28.76
C PRO A 226 -13.02 -2.56 -28.41
N PRO A 227 -14.18 -1.88 -28.36
CA PRO A 227 -15.45 -2.54 -28.11
C PRO A 227 -15.67 -3.59 -29.20
N SER A 228 -15.88 -4.84 -28.79
CA SER A 228 -16.36 -5.89 -29.68
C SER A 228 -17.70 -5.44 -30.25
N THR A 229 -17.71 -5.18 -31.55
CA THR A 229 -18.92 -4.93 -32.33
C THR A 229 -19.78 -6.19 -32.29
N MET A 230 -21.07 -6.00 -31.96
CA MET A 230 -22.15 -6.95 -32.24
C MET A 230 -22.36 -7.09 -33.74
#